data_AF-A0A1F4QZ49-F1
#
_entry.id   AF-A0A1F4QZ49-F1
#
_cell.length_a   1.000
_cell.length_b   1.000
_cell.length_c   1.000
_cell.angle_alpha   90.00
_cell.angle_beta   90.00
_cell.angle_gamma   90.00
#
_symmetry.space_group_name_H-M   'P 1'
#
loop_
_entity.id
_entity.type
_entity.pdbx_description
1 polymer ?
#
loop_
_entity_poly.entity_id
_entity_poly.type
_entity_poly.pdbx_seq_one_letter_code
_entity_poly.pdbx_strand_id
1 'polypeptide(L)'
;MLLLLPALHDEIAAAVSHLPQLASVALMNLAASKQIESSHFLKMAAGGFRDMTRVASSPYGIWKDIIETNTDMILSYIDAYVEELTRIRKVLESNSLEKYFEKAARDRLSIPKDTKGFLRPHYDISVSVEDKPGMVAAISASLFERNINIKDIEVLKIREDEGGTMRLAFSSEEDRKLALHLLKEKGFECRKRE
;
A
#
# COMPACT_ATOMS: atom_id res chain seq x y z
N MET A 1 16.22 13.75 1.99
CA MET A 1 16.84 12.92 0.93
C MET A 1 17.50 11.75 1.63
N LEU A 2 17.06 10.51 1.35
CA LEU A 2 17.74 9.30 1.85
C LEU A 2 18.98 9.08 0.98
N LEU A 3 20.15 8.98 1.60
CA LEU A 3 21.41 8.64 0.93
C LEU A 3 21.81 7.24 1.42
N LEU A 4 21.85 6.28 0.49
CA LEU A 4 22.17 4.89 0.77
C LEU A 4 23.41 4.49 -0.03
N LEU A 5 24.22 3.60 0.56
CA LEU A 5 25.27 2.91 -0.19
C LEU A 5 24.61 1.95 -1.19
N PRO A 6 25.18 1.76 -2.41
CA PRO A 6 24.60 0.87 -3.42
C PRO A 6 24.28 -0.53 -2.90
N ALA A 7 25.20 -1.17 -2.17
CA ALA A 7 24.98 -2.51 -1.63
C ALA A 7 23.78 -2.57 -0.66
N LEU A 8 23.63 -1.55 0.20
CA LEU A 8 22.50 -1.48 1.13
C LEU A 8 21.18 -1.21 0.39
N HIS A 9 21.21 -0.40 -0.67
CA HIS A 9 20.06 -0.21 -1.54
C HIS A 9 19.61 -1.54 -2.16
N ASP A 10 20.54 -2.32 -2.69
CA ASP A 10 20.23 -3.57 -3.38
C ASP A 10 19.71 -4.65 -2.43
N GLU A 11 20.26 -4.73 -1.22
CA GLU A 11 19.74 -5.59 -0.13
C GLU A 11 18.30 -5.20 0.24
N ILE A 12 18.05 -3.91 0.48
CA ILE A 12 16.71 -3.40 0.81
C ILE A 12 15.74 -3.68 -0.34
N ALA A 13 16.13 -3.38 -1.59
CA ALA A 13 15.30 -3.59 -2.77
C ALA A 13 14.97 -5.07 -2.97
N ALA A 14 15.92 -5.98 -2.72
CA ALA A 14 15.67 -7.42 -2.73
C ALA A 14 14.58 -7.80 -1.72
N ALA A 15 14.67 -7.30 -0.48
CA ALA A 15 13.75 -7.63 0.60
C ALA A 15 12.33 -7.07 0.39
N VAL A 16 12.21 -5.78 0.04
CA VAL A 16 10.92 -5.06 0.08
C VAL A 16 10.33 -4.75 -1.29
N SER A 17 11.00 -5.12 -2.39
CA SER A 17 10.50 -4.95 -3.76
C SER A 17 10.59 -6.22 -4.60
N HIS A 18 11.77 -6.81 -4.75
CA HIS A 18 12.00 -7.92 -5.67
C HIS A 18 11.39 -9.23 -5.15
N LEU A 19 11.64 -9.58 -3.88
CA LEU A 19 11.02 -10.74 -3.25
C LEU A 19 9.48 -10.65 -3.27
N PRO A 20 8.83 -9.53 -2.89
CA PRO A 20 7.38 -9.39 -3.02
C PRO A 20 6.84 -9.64 -4.44
N GLN A 21 7.53 -9.18 -5.48
CA GLN A 21 7.16 -9.49 -6.86
C GLN A 21 7.19 -10.99 -7.13
N LEU A 22 8.31 -11.65 -6.81
CA LEU A 22 8.51 -13.08 -7.08
C LEU A 22 7.57 -13.95 -6.24
N ALA A 23 7.32 -13.58 -4.99
CA ALA A 23 6.34 -14.23 -4.12
C ALA A 23 4.92 -14.11 -4.67
N SER A 24 4.55 -12.95 -5.23
CA SER A 24 3.27 -12.73 -5.91
C SER A 24 3.11 -13.65 -7.12
N VAL A 25 4.15 -13.77 -7.96
CA VAL A 25 4.18 -14.69 -9.11
C VAL A 25 4.07 -16.15 -8.66
N ALA A 26 4.84 -16.56 -7.64
CA ALA A 26 4.82 -17.92 -7.11
C ALA A 26 3.44 -18.29 -6.54
N LEU A 27 2.82 -17.39 -5.77
CA LEU A 27 1.49 -17.59 -5.19
C LEU A 27 0.42 -17.73 -6.27
N MET A 28 0.45 -16.87 -7.30
CA MET A 28 -0.49 -16.94 -8.42
C MET A 28 -0.33 -18.25 -9.20
N ASN A 29 0.90 -18.65 -9.51
CA ASN A 29 1.18 -19.89 -10.23
C ASN A 29 0.75 -21.13 -9.43
N LEU A 30 0.96 -21.14 -8.11
CA LEU A 30 0.49 -22.21 -7.24
C LEU A 30 -1.04 -22.33 -7.25
N ALA A 31 -1.76 -21.21 -7.16
CA ALA A 31 -3.22 -21.24 -7.23
C ALA A 31 -3.71 -21.70 -8.61
N ALA A 32 -3.08 -21.23 -9.68
CA ALA A 32 -3.41 -21.61 -11.06
C ALA A 32 -3.13 -23.10 -11.33
N SER A 33 -2.06 -23.67 -10.77
CA SER A 33 -1.77 -25.11 -10.94
C SER A 33 -2.86 -26.00 -10.34
N LYS A 34 -3.56 -25.53 -9.31
CA LYS A 34 -4.71 -26.22 -8.69
C LYS A 34 -5.99 -26.12 -9.50
N GLN A 35 -6.05 -25.26 -10.51
CA GLN A 35 -7.21 -25.17 -11.39
C GLN A 35 -7.44 -26.46 -12.20
N ILE A 36 -6.38 -27.25 -12.43
CA ILE A 36 -6.44 -28.58 -13.06
C ILE A 36 -7.26 -29.54 -12.19
N GLU A 37 -7.12 -29.45 -10.86
CA GLU A 37 -7.85 -30.29 -9.90
C GLU A 37 -9.31 -29.82 -9.74
N SER A 38 -9.56 -28.50 -9.81
CA SER A 38 -10.92 -27.94 -9.79
C SER A 38 -10.98 -26.54 -10.37
N SER A 39 -11.96 -26.30 -11.25
CA SER A 39 -12.19 -24.97 -11.83
C SER A 39 -12.59 -23.88 -10.80
N HIS A 40 -12.87 -24.28 -9.54
CA HIS A 40 -13.31 -23.38 -8.48
C HIS A 40 -12.16 -22.59 -7.84
N PHE A 41 -10.92 -23.07 -7.89
CA PHE A 41 -9.79 -22.43 -7.18
C PHE A 41 -9.64 -20.95 -7.51
N LEU A 42 -9.62 -20.58 -8.80
CA LEU A 42 -9.55 -19.17 -9.20
C LEU A 42 -10.91 -18.47 -9.14
N LYS A 43 -12.03 -19.18 -9.32
CA LYS A 43 -13.38 -18.58 -9.23
C LYS A 43 -13.71 -18.13 -7.81
N MET A 44 -13.16 -18.79 -6.80
CA MET A 44 -13.35 -18.46 -5.39
C MET A 44 -12.30 -17.48 -4.84
N ALA A 45 -11.35 -17.03 -5.66
CA ALA A 45 -10.36 -16.06 -5.24
C ALA A 45 -11.02 -14.71 -4.92
N ALA A 46 -11.03 -14.36 -3.63
CA ALA A 46 -11.58 -13.11 -3.13
C ALA A 46 -10.62 -11.92 -3.32
N GLY A 47 -11.08 -10.72 -2.94
CA GLY A 47 -10.31 -9.48 -3.07
C GLY A 47 -8.89 -9.55 -2.49
N GLY A 48 -8.73 -10.13 -1.29
CA GLY A 48 -7.40 -10.25 -0.67
C GLY A 48 -6.39 -11.06 -1.49
N PHE A 49 -6.83 -12.13 -2.16
CA PHE A 49 -5.95 -12.88 -3.07
C PHE A 49 -5.57 -12.02 -4.29
N ARG A 50 -6.55 -11.32 -4.88
CA ARG A 50 -6.33 -10.43 -6.02
C ARG A 50 -5.35 -9.30 -5.67
N ASP A 51 -5.43 -8.76 -4.45
CA ASP A 51 -4.54 -7.70 -3.98
C ASP A 51 -3.11 -8.19 -3.78
N MET A 52 -2.93 -9.36 -3.14
CA MET A 52 -1.61 -9.97 -2.94
C MET A 52 -0.95 -10.40 -4.27
N THR A 53 -1.77 -10.83 -5.24
CA THR A 53 -1.31 -11.28 -6.56
C THR A 53 -1.29 -10.17 -7.62
N ARG A 54 -1.65 -8.92 -7.27
CA ARG A 54 -1.78 -7.81 -8.22
C ARG A 54 -0.51 -7.60 -9.05
N VAL A 55 0.65 -7.65 -8.42
CA VAL A 55 1.94 -7.38 -9.08
C VAL A 55 2.45 -8.56 -9.91
N ALA A 56 1.89 -9.77 -9.74
CA ALA A 56 2.19 -10.92 -10.60
C ALA A 56 1.86 -10.69 -12.09
N SER A 57 0.98 -9.71 -12.39
CA SER A 57 0.65 -9.29 -13.75
C SER A 57 1.73 -8.43 -14.42
N SER A 58 2.80 -8.06 -13.71
CA SER A 58 3.87 -7.24 -14.26
C SER A 58 4.61 -7.96 -15.41
N PRO A 59 4.89 -7.29 -16.54
CA PRO A 59 5.64 -7.90 -17.65
C PRO A 59 7.06 -8.30 -17.24
N TYR A 60 7.49 -9.51 -17.61
CA TYR A 60 8.85 -9.99 -17.33
C TYR A 60 9.94 -9.07 -17.89
N GLY A 61 9.71 -8.42 -19.03
CA GLY A 61 10.69 -7.50 -19.63
C GLY A 61 11.12 -6.34 -18.71
N ILE A 62 10.27 -5.91 -17.77
CA ILE A 62 10.64 -4.90 -16.76
C ILE A 62 11.53 -5.51 -15.67
N TRP A 63 11.25 -6.76 -15.31
CA TRP A 63 11.88 -7.45 -14.19
C TRP A 63 13.16 -8.18 -14.55
N LYS A 64 13.39 -8.45 -15.83
CA LYS A 64 14.56 -9.19 -16.32
C LYS A 64 15.86 -8.60 -15.76
N ASP A 65 16.15 -7.34 -16.08
CA ASP A 65 17.40 -6.69 -15.68
C ASP A 65 17.48 -6.52 -14.15
N ILE A 66 16.35 -6.22 -13.49
CA ILE A 66 16.27 -6.13 -12.02
C ILE A 66 16.69 -7.45 -11.35
N ILE A 67 16.18 -8.57 -11.86
CA ILE A 67 16.50 -9.89 -11.33
C ILE A 67 17.97 -10.23 -11.64
N GLU A 68 18.42 -10.04 -12.87
CA GLU A 68 19.78 -10.37 -13.30
C GLU A 68 20.85 -9.59 -12.51
N THR A 69 20.60 -8.31 -12.22
CA THR A 69 21.55 -7.43 -11.50
C THR A 69 21.59 -7.66 -10.00
N ASN A 70 20.57 -8.28 -9.39
CA ASN A 70 20.47 -8.44 -7.94
C ASN A 70 20.17 -9.89 -7.50
N THR A 71 20.57 -10.86 -8.33
CA THR A 71 20.22 -12.28 -8.16
C THR A 71 20.64 -12.83 -6.79
N ASP A 72 21.86 -12.54 -6.34
CA ASP A 72 22.40 -13.12 -5.09
C ASP A 72 21.59 -12.68 -3.86
N MET A 73 21.25 -11.38 -3.76
CA MET A 73 20.40 -10.89 -2.67
C MET A 73 18.98 -11.45 -2.78
N ILE A 74 18.43 -11.54 -3.99
CA ILE A 74 17.10 -12.12 -4.22
C ILE A 74 17.06 -13.56 -3.73
N LEU A 75 18.06 -14.39 -4.07
CA LEU A 75 18.15 -15.78 -3.61
C LEU A 75 18.22 -15.85 -2.09
N SER A 76 19.07 -15.04 -1.45
CA SER A 76 19.17 -15.00 0.01
C SER A 76 17.83 -14.65 0.68
N TYR A 77 17.05 -13.73 0.10
CA TYR A 77 15.75 -13.36 0.63
C TYR A 77 14.63 -14.36 0.31
N ILE A 78 14.74 -15.10 -0.81
CA ILE A 78 13.87 -16.26 -1.07
C ILE A 78 14.09 -17.33 0.01
N ASP A 79 15.33 -17.66 0.34
CA ASP A 79 15.65 -18.63 1.39
C ASP A 79 15.12 -18.18 2.75
N ALA A 80 15.36 -16.92 3.12
CA ALA A 80 14.80 -16.34 4.34
C ALA A 80 13.26 -16.39 4.37
N TYR A 81 12.60 -16.17 3.23
CA TYR A 81 11.14 -16.26 3.12
C TYR A 81 10.63 -17.70 3.29
N VAL A 82 11.33 -18.69 2.72
CA VAL A 82 11.04 -20.11 2.90
C VAL A 82 11.19 -20.51 4.38
N GLU A 83 12.21 -19.99 5.07
CA GLU A 83 12.35 -20.19 6.51
C GLU A 83 11.16 -19.61 7.29
N GLU A 84 10.70 -18.40 6.97
CA GLU A 84 9.52 -17.80 7.62
C GLU A 84 8.24 -18.60 7.35
N LEU A 85 8.03 -19.09 6.11
CA LEU A 85 6.91 -20.00 5.82
C LEU A 85 6.99 -21.30 6.64
N THR A 86 8.20 -21.82 6.84
CA THR A 86 8.45 -23.00 7.69
C THR A 86 8.17 -22.70 9.17
N ARG A 87 8.52 -21.50 9.66
CA ARG A 87 8.18 -21.04 11.01
C ARG A 87 6.67 -20.93 11.19
N ILE A 88 5.97 -20.29 10.25
CA ILE A 88 4.50 -20.20 10.25
C ILE A 88 3.89 -21.60 10.30
N ARG A 89 4.34 -22.52 9.46
CA ARG A 89 3.85 -23.91 9.45
C ARG A 89 3.96 -24.58 10.82
N LYS A 90 5.08 -24.41 11.53
CA LYS A 90 5.28 -24.96 12.88
C LYS A 90 4.37 -24.29 13.91
N VAL A 91 4.16 -22.99 13.78
CA VAL A 91 3.37 -22.21 14.73
C VAL A 91 1.87 -22.42 14.54
N LEU A 92 1.40 -22.81 13.35
CA LEU A 92 -0.02 -23.14 13.08
C LEU A 92 -0.59 -24.21 14.02
N GLU A 93 0.26 -25.14 14.46
CA GLU A 93 -0.12 -26.23 15.38
C GLU A 93 0.06 -25.83 16.86
N SER A 94 0.40 -24.57 17.14
CA SER A 94 0.74 -24.08 18.48
C SER A 94 -0.16 -22.94 18.94
N ASN A 95 -0.24 -22.75 20.27
CA ASN A 95 -0.91 -21.59 20.88
C ASN A 95 -0.15 -20.27 20.70
N SER A 96 0.94 -20.25 19.91
CA SER A 96 1.76 -19.04 19.69
C SER A 96 1.41 -18.26 18.42
N LEU A 97 0.46 -18.77 17.61
CA LEU A 97 0.04 -18.15 16.34
C LEU A 97 -0.51 -16.74 16.54
N GLU A 98 -1.29 -16.51 17.59
CA GLU A 98 -1.83 -15.19 17.92
C GLU A 98 -0.72 -14.15 18.08
N LYS A 99 0.31 -14.45 18.89
CA LYS A 99 1.46 -13.56 19.09
C LYS A 99 2.21 -13.28 17.80
N TYR A 100 2.29 -14.26 16.91
CA TYR A 100 2.95 -14.13 15.62
C TYR A 100 2.16 -13.16 14.69
N PHE A 101 0.83 -13.26 14.69
CA PHE A 101 -0.05 -12.32 13.99
C PHE A 101 0.03 -10.90 14.57
N GLU A 102 0.02 -10.77 15.90
CA GLU A 102 0.13 -9.45 16.56
C GLU A 102 1.46 -8.76 16.22
N LYS A 103 2.56 -9.52 16.19
CA LYS A 103 3.86 -8.98 15.78
C LYS A 103 3.80 -8.45 14.35
N ALA A 104 3.30 -9.24 13.40
CA ALA A 104 3.17 -8.84 12.01
C ALA A 104 2.29 -7.58 11.85
N ALA A 105 1.17 -7.50 12.59
CA ALA A 105 0.29 -6.34 12.58
C ALA A 105 0.98 -5.07 13.11
N ARG A 106 1.73 -5.17 14.22
CA ARG A 106 2.51 -4.05 14.77
C ARG A 106 3.57 -3.57 13.78
N ASP A 107 4.34 -4.50 13.21
CA ASP A 107 5.40 -4.16 12.25
C ASP A 107 4.82 -3.54 10.97
N ARG A 108 3.65 -4.02 10.50
CA ARG A 108 2.96 -3.45 9.34
C ARG A 108 2.49 -2.00 9.58
N LEU A 109 2.07 -1.68 10.80
CA LEU A 109 1.61 -0.35 11.20
C LEU A 109 2.74 0.67 11.33
N SER A 110 4.00 0.22 11.48
CA SER A 110 5.17 1.10 11.55
C SER A 110 5.63 1.60 10.18
N ILE A 111 5.20 0.96 9.09
CA ILE A 111 5.52 1.40 7.72
C ILE A 111 4.96 2.82 7.51
N PRO A 112 5.82 3.82 7.18
CA PRO A 112 5.38 5.19 7.04
C PRO A 112 4.30 5.34 5.95
N LYS A 113 3.19 5.99 6.31
CA LYS A 113 1.98 6.14 5.46
C LYS A 113 2.11 7.20 4.37
N ASP A 114 3.21 7.94 4.37
CA ASP A 114 3.43 9.10 3.48
C ASP A 114 4.43 8.78 2.36
N THR A 115 4.74 7.49 2.16
CA THR A 115 5.75 7.02 1.20
C THR A 115 5.14 6.70 -0.17
N LYS A 116 4.29 7.58 -0.73
CA LYS A 116 3.98 7.51 -2.17
C LYS A 116 5.18 8.07 -2.94
N GLY A 117 6.23 7.25 -3.04
CA GLY A 117 7.50 7.63 -3.64
C GLY A 117 8.39 8.37 -2.65
N PHE A 118 9.68 8.02 -2.65
CA PHE A 118 10.71 8.48 -1.71
C PHE A 118 11.02 10.00 -1.74
N LEU A 119 10.16 10.84 -2.34
CA LEU A 119 10.46 12.23 -2.66
C LEU A 119 9.22 13.13 -2.52
N ARG A 120 8.96 13.58 -1.28
CA ARG A 120 8.50 14.94 -0.83
C ARG A 120 7.73 14.82 0.49
N PRO A 121 7.80 15.80 1.42
CA PRO A 121 6.80 15.92 2.48
C PRO A 121 5.45 16.22 1.80
N HIS A 122 4.49 15.30 1.94
CA HIS A 122 3.13 15.56 1.51
C HIS A 122 2.45 16.44 2.55
N TYR A 123 2.01 17.63 2.13
CA TYR A 123 1.29 18.55 3.02
C TYR A 123 -0.18 18.10 3.06
N ASP A 124 -0.56 17.42 4.13
CA ASP A 124 -1.82 16.69 4.16
C ASP A 124 -2.92 17.31 5.02
N ILE A 125 -4.16 17.14 4.57
CA ILE A 125 -5.36 17.32 5.39
C ILE A 125 -6.22 16.05 5.36
N SER A 126 -6.92 15.80 6.46
CA SER A 126 -8.06 14.89 6.50
C SER A 126 -9.35 15.69 6.42
N VAL A 127 -10.25 15.27 5.55
CA VAL A 127 -11.60 15.82 5.39
C VAL A 127 -12.60 14.72 5.77
N SER A 128 -13.48 15.00 6.73
CA SER A 128 -14.62 14.14 7.02
C SER A 128 -15.68 14.38 5.95
N VAL A 129 -16.19 13.31 5.34
CA VAL A 129 -17.09 13.38 4.20
C VAL A 129 -18.24 12.41 4.41
N GLU A 130 -19.48 12.90 4.29
CA GLU A 130 -20.65 12.02 4.28
C GLU A 130 -20.62 11.07 3.08
N ASP A 131 -21.09 9.83 3.27
CA ASP A 131 -21.19 8.85 2.18
C ASP A 131 -22.45 9.12 1.33
N LYS A 132 -22.41 10.19 0.54
CA LYS A 132 -23.48 10.62 -0.37
C LYS A 132 -22.93 11.05 -1.72
N PRO A 133 -23.70 10.85 -2.82
CA PRO A 133 -23.30 11.32 -4.14
C PRO A 133 -22.99 12.82 -4.18
N GLY A 134 -21.92 13.18 -4.89
CA GLY A 134 -21.53 14.58 -5.12
C GLY A 134 -20.54 15.15 -4.10
N MET A 135 -20.25 14.48 -3.00
CA MET A 135 -19.34 15.03 -1.97
C MET A 135 -17.89 15.23 -2.46
N VAL A 136 -17.36 14.26 -3.23
CA VAL A 136 -16.04 14.40 -3.88
C VAL A 136 -16.03 15.56 -4.89
N ALA A 137 -17.14 15.75 -5.62
CA ALA A 137 -17.29 16.85 -6.56
C ALA A 137 -17.34 18.21 -5.82
N ALA A 138 -18.02 18.29 -4.69
CA ALA A 138 -18.09 19.51 -3.88
C ALA A 138 -16.71 19.91 -3.32
N ILE A 139 -15.92 18.95 -2.85
CA ILE A 139 -14.54 19.18 -2.37
C ILE A 139 -13.65 19.66 -3.52
N SER A 140 -13.65 18.93 -4.64
CA SER A 140 -12.81 19.27 -5.80
C SER A 140 -13.20 20.62 -6.43
N ALA A 141 -14.50 20.91 -6.55
CA ALA A 141 -15.00 22.20 -7.02
C ALA A 141 -14.59 23.34 -6.10
N SER A 142 -14.68 23.15 -4.78
CA SER A 142 -14.24 24.15 -3.81
C SER A 142 -12.76 24.48 -4.02
N LEU A 143 -11.89 23.47 -4.11
CA LEU A 143 -10.46 23.68 -4.33
C LEU A 143 -10.14 24.33 -5.69
N PHE A 144 -10.94 24.03 -6.72
CA PHE A 144 -10.83 24.65 -8.03
C PHE A 144 -11.11 26.17 -8.02
N GLU A 145 -12.02 26.67 -7.17
CA GLU A 145 -12.32 28.12 -7.05
C GLU A 145 -11.07 28.97 -6.74
N ARG A 146 -10.07 28.36 -6.10
CA ARG A 146 -8.79 29.00 -5.75
C ARG A 146 -7.60 28.44 -6.55
N ASN A 147 -7.85 27.65 -7.59
CA ASN A 147 -6.84 26.99 -8.40
C ASN A 147 -5.85 26.13 -7.59
N ILE A 148 -6.33 25.45 -6.53
CA ILE A 148 -5.50 24.62 -5.65
C ILE A 148 -5.44 23.20 -6.22
N ASN A 149 -4.24 22.75 -6.59
CA ASN A 149 -4.05 21.41 -7.15
C ASN A 149 -3.88 20.35 -6.05
N ILE A 150 -4.73 19.32 -6.06
CA ILE A 150 -4.58 18.10 -5.25
C ILE A 150 -3.47 17.24 -5.88
N LYS A 151 -2.46 16.85 -5.11
CA LYS A 151 -1.37 15.97 -5.57
C LYS A 151 -1.70 14.50 -5.41
N ASP A 152 -2.44 14.16 -4.36
CA ASP A 152 -2.90 12.81 -4.12
C ASP A 152 -4.20 12.83 -3.33
N ILE A 153 -5.03 11.82 -3.57
CA ILE A 153 -6.34 11.63 -2.94
C ILE A 153 -6.48 10.18 -2.50
N GLU A 154 -6.86 9.97 -1.24
CA GLU A 154 -7.00 8.64 -0.66
C GLU A 154 -8.24 8.59 0.23
N VAL A 155 -9.08 7.57 0.04
CA VAL A 155 -10.20 7.28 0.95
C VAL A 155 -9.69 6.28 1.99
N LEU A 156 -9.59 6.71 3.25
CA LEU A 156 -8.88 5.92 4.27
C LEU A 156 -9.74 4.83 4.90
N LYS A 157 -10.94 5.18 5.37
CA LYS A 157 -11.91 4.28 6.01
C LYS A 157 -13.32 4.85 5.84
N ILE A 158 -14.28 3.97 5.55
CA ILE A 158 -15.72 4.25 5.55
C ILE A 158 -16.29 3.56 6.79
N ARG A 159 -17.05 4.28 7.61
CA ARG A 159 -17.85 3.71 8.71
C ARG A 159 -19.31 3.77 8.29
N GLU A 160 -20.06 2.70 8.51
CA GLU A 160 -21.44 2.54 8.02
C GLU A 160 -22.38 3.69 8.46
N ASP A 161 -22.09 4.36 9.59
CA ASP A 161 -22.98 5.38 10.18
C ASP A 161 -22.38 6.80 10.30
N GLU A 162 -21.09 7.02 9.96
CA GLU A 162 -20.39 8.30 10.17
C GLU A 162 -19.78 8.90 8.89
N GLY A 163 -19.93 8.22 7.75
CA GLY A 163 -19.28 8.60 6.49
C GLY A 163 -17.82 8.12 6.39
N GLY A 164 -17.08 8.74 5.47
CA GLY A 164 -15.69 8.40 5.14
C GLY A 164 -14.71 9.52 5.45
N THR A 165 -13.46 9.17 5.76
CA THR A 165 -12.37 10.16 5.81
C THR A 165 -11.60 10.15 4.49
N MET A 166 -11.54 11.31 3.84
CA MET A 166 -10.68 11.54 2.68
C MET A 166 -9.39 12.23 3.11
N ARG A 167 -8.26 11.73 2.63
CA ARG A 167 -6.95 12.38 2.73
C ARG A 167 -6.66 13.09 1.41
N LEU A 168 -6.31 14.38 1.51
CA LEU A 168 -5.85 15.18 0.37
C LEU A 168 -4.41 15.63 0.65
N ALA A 169 -3.53 15.38 -0.30
CA ALA A 169 -2.14 15.83 -0.25
C ALA A 169 -1.89 17.01 -1.19
N PHE A 170 -1.08 17.96 -0.77
CA PHE A 170 -0.73 19.16 -1.54
C PHE A 170 0.79 19.30 -1.74
N SER A 171 1.17 20.14 -2.71
CA SER A 171 2.58 20.38 -3.06
C SER A 171 3.31 21.29 -2.08
N SER A 172 2.57 22.13 -1.35
CA SER A 172 3.12 23.20 -0.51
C SER A 172 2.31 23.38 0.78
N GLU A 173 2.94 23.93 1.82
CA GLU A 173 2.26 24.30 3.07
C GLU A 173 1.22 25.40 2.83
N GLU A 174 1.45 26.27 1.85
CA GLU A 174 0.54 27.34 1.46
C GLU A 174 -0.76 26.77 0.88
N ASP A 175 -0.65 25.88 -0.11
CA ASP A 175 -1.81 25.17 -0.69
C ASP A 175 -2.60 24.43 0.39
N ARG A 176 -1.90 23.75 1.32
CA ARG A 176 -2.54 23.06 2.45
C ARG A 176 -3.33 24.03 3.33
N LYS A 177 -2.74 25.18 3.68
CA LYS A 177 -3.41 26.19 4.52
C LYS A 177 -4.64 26.77 3.82
N LEU A 178 -4.52 27.11 2.55
CA LEU A 178 -5.62 27.63 1.73
C LEU A 178 -6.75 26.60 1.59
N ALA A 179 -6.40 25.34 1.30
CA ALA A 179 -7.36 24.24 1.20
C ALA A 179 -8.11 24.02 2.52
N LEU A 180 -7.38 23.99 3.65
CA LEU A 180 -7.98 23.80 4.97
C LEU A 180 -8.96 24.92 5.32
N HIS A 181 -8.61 26.17 5.00
CA HIS A 181 -9.48 27.32 5.24
C HIS A 181 -10.73 27.26 4.38
N LEU A 182 -10.56 27.08 3.07
CA LEU A 182 -11.65 27.07 2.10
C LEU A 182 -12.66 25.95 2.34
N LEU A 183 -12.19 24.74 2.63
CA LEU A 183 -13.08 23.61 2.90
C LEU A 183 -13.84 23.79 4.22
N LYS A 184 -13.22 24.39 5.24
CA LYS A 184 -13.93 24.76 6.47
C LYS A 184 -15.00 25.83 6.23
N GLU A 185 -14.73 26.84 5.40
CA GLU A 185 -15.73 27.85 5.01
C GLU A 185 -16.92 27.23 4.28
N LYS A 186 -16.69 26.18 3.49
CA LYS A 186 -17.73 25.43 2.77
C LYS A 186 -18.43 24.39 3.65
N GLY A 187 -18.11 24.32 4.95
CA GLY A 187 -18.79 23.47 5.93
C GLY A 187 -18.20 22.07 6.13
N PHE A 188 -17.06 21.76 5.50
CA PHE A 188 -16.39 20.47 5.70
C PHE A 188 -15.58 20.46 7.01
N GLU A 189 -15.69 19.36 7.77
CA GLU A 189 -14.80 19.15 8.90
C GLU A 189 -13.41 18.73 8.39
N CYS A 190 -12.41 19.59 8.59
CA CYS A 190 -11.05 19.35 8.10
C CYS A 190 -10.00 19.55 9.19
N ARG A 191 -8.97 18.70 9.21
CA ARG A 191 -7.84 18.77 10.15
C ARG A 191 -6.52 18.56 9.41
N LYS A 192 -5.45 19.23 9.87
CA LYS A 192 -4.10 18.94 9.38
C LYS A 192 -3.73 17.51 9.80
N ARG A 193 -3.03 16.80 8.92
CA ARG A 193 -2.31 15.59 9.30
C ARG A 193 -0.83 15.94 9.46
N GLU A 194 -0.23 15.41 10.51
CA GLU A 194 1.21 15.40 10.73
C GLU A 194 1.85 14.23 9.99
#